data_AF-A0A418UPW8-F1
#
_entry.id   AF-A0A418UPW8-F1
#
_cell.length_a   1.000
_cell.length_b   1.000
_cell.length_c   1.000
_cell.angle_alpha   90.00
_cell.angle_beta   90.00
_cell.angle_gamma   90.00
#
_symmetry.space_group_name_H-M   'P 1'
#
loop_
_entity.id
_entity.type
_entity.pdbx_description
1 polymer ?
#
loop_
_entity_poly.entity_id
_entity_poly.type
_entity_poly.pdbx_seq_one_letter_code
_entity_poly.pdbx_strand_id
1 'polypeptide(L)'
;MAGEGAPVPVPGSGVWWRRVVRAVVVAVVLVLVAAGARLWWENPSRRSVELPEGIEQGVVLEMSSSIGPLYANTGCLQTKGLRSQGHEWVGTMGWSRADPETGRPAGEEETFELRLGESFYAEGLGTVTLLAVNPPPIRTPLSSGDLLGGWTHRVNIVPEPGVVPEEPYRRLWHELLEV
;
A
#
# COMPACT_ATOMS: atom_id res chain seq x y z
N MET A 1 35.30 76.58 25.04
CA MET A 1 33.94 76.05 25.17
C MET A 1 33.89 74.76 24.39
N ALA A 2 33.67 73.65 25.08
CA ALA A 2 33.68 72.29 24.54
C ALA A 2 32.37 71.96 23.81
N GLY A 3 32.46 71.16 22.76
CA GLY A 3 31.34 70.59 22.03
C GLY A 3 31.79 69.27 21.40
N GLU A 4 32.04 68.29 22.26
CA GLU A 4 32.46 66.93 21.91
C GLU A 4 31.29 66.24 21.19
N GLY A 5 31.47 65.95 19.89
CA GLY A 5 30.49 65.23 19.09
C GLY A 5 30.41 63.78 19.56
N ALA A 6 29.33 63.42 20.24
CA ALA A 6 29.08 62.04 20.63
C ALA A 6 28.95 61.16 19.37
N PRO A 7 29.62 59.99 19.32
CA PRO A 7 29.41 59.04 18.24
C PRO A 7 27.98 58.50 18.30
N VAL A 8 27.21 58.69 17.23
CA VAL A 8 25.88 58.10 17.09
C VAL A 8 26.04 56.58 17.00
N PRO A 9 25.47 55.78 17.92
CA PRO A 9 25.53 54.33 17.82
C PRO A 9 24.68 53.90 16.62
N VAL A 10 25.33 53.35 15.59
CA VAL A 10 24.62 52.70 14.48
C VAL A 10 23.98 51.43 15.06
N PRO A 11 22.64 51.31 15.10
CA PRO A 11 22.00 50.11 15.65
C PRO A 11 22.44 48.88 14.84
N GLY A 12 22.95 47.88 15.55
CA GLY A 12 23.64 46.71 14.99
C GLY A 12 22.78 45.89 14.02
N SER A 13 22.91 46.21 12.73
CA SER A 13 22.32 45.47 11.60
C SER A 13 22.68 43.97 11.62
N GLY A 14 23.87 43.62 12.13
CA GLY A 14 24.33 42.24 12.24
C GLY A 14 23.58 41.39 13.27
N VAL A 15 23.07 41.98 14.37
CA VAL A 15 22.32 41.22 15.39
C VAL A 15 20.90 40.96 14.93
N TRP A 16 20.26 41.96 14.31
CA TRP A 16 18.94 41.82 13.70
C TRP A 16 18.98 40.81 12.53
N TRP A 17 19.95 40.90 11.62
CA TRP A 17 20.10 39.95 10.53
C TRP A 17 20.29 38.51 11.02
N ARG A 18 21.14 38.29 12.04
CA ARG A 18 21.32 36.97 12.66
C ARG A 18 20.04 36.44 13.31
N ARG A 19 19.21 37.32 13.89
CA ARG A 19 17.90 36.93 14.44
C ARG A 19 16.91 36.54 13.34
N VAL A 20 16.88 37.28 12.22
CA VAL A 20 16.05 36.94 11.06
C VAL A 20 16.49 35.62 10.44
N VAL A 21 17.79 35.43 10.19
CA VAL A 21 18.33 34.17 9.66
C VAL A 21 17.99 33.00 10.58
N ARG A 22 18.17 33.14 11.90
CA ARG A 22 17.77 32.11 12.86
C ARG A 22 16.26 31.82 12.81
N ALA A 23 15.43 32.85 12.75
CA ALA A 23 13.97 32.68 12.65
C ALA A 23 13.57 31.93 11.38
N VAL A 24 14.17 32.27 10.23
CA VAL A 24 13.94 31.58 8.95
C VAL A 24 14.40 30.12 9.04
N VAL A 25 15.59 29.87 9.58
CA VAL A 25 16.09 28.49 9.74
C VAL A 25 15.16 27.68 10.64
N VAL A 26 14.71 28.23 11.77
CA VAL A 26 13.76 27.57 12.66
C VAL A 26 12.44 27.30 11.93
N ALA A 27 11.91 28.26 11.17
CA ALA A 27 10.69 28.08 10.40
C ALA A 27 10.83 26.96 9.36
N VAL A 28 11.94 26.92 8.62
CA VAL A 28 12.24 25.86 7.65
C VAL A 28 12.33 24.50 8.34
N VAL A 29 13.01 24.41 9.48
CA VAL A 29 13.11 23.16 10.26
C VAL A 29 11.72 22.70 10.71
N LEU A 30 10.87 23.60 11.20
CA LEU A 30 9.50 23.26 11.61
C LEU A 30 8.66 22.73 10.42
N VAL A 31 8.79 23.35 9.24
CA VAL A 31 8.12 22.88 8.02
C VAL A 31 8.60 21.48 7.63
N LEU A 32 9.91 21.23 7.68
CA LEU A 32 10.48 19.91 7.36
C LEU A 32 10.05 18.84 8.38
N VAL A 33 10.01 19.17 9.67
CA VAL A 33 9.54 18.26 10.72
C VAL A 33 8.05 17.95 10.53
N ALA A 34 7.23 18.96 10.26
CA ALA A 34 5.81 18.77 10.00
C ALA A 34 5.57 17.90 8.75
N ALA A 35 6.31 18.14 7.68
CA ALA A 35 6.27 17.32 6.48
C ALA A 35 6.72 15.88 6.76
N GLY A 36 7.83 15.69 7.48
CA GLY A 36 8.33 14.36 7.85
C GLY A 36 7.35 13.58 8.73
N ALA A 37 6.74 14.24 9.73
CA ALA A 37 5.74 13.63 10.59
C ALA A 37 4.48 13.22 9.82
N ARG A 38 4.03 14.05 8.87
CA ARG A 38 2.92 13.73 7.98
C ARG A 38 3.23 12.52 7.09
N LEU A 39 4.39 12.52 6.45
CA LEU A 39 4.84 11.42 5.59
C LEU A 39 4.99 10.11 6.36
N TRP A 40 5.48 10.18 7.59
CA TRP A 40 5.55 9.02 8.47
C TRP A 40 4.16 8.49 8.81
N TRP A 41 3.21 9.37 9.13
CA TRP A 41 1.83 8.97 9.43
C TRP A 41 1.14 8.27 8.26
N GLU A 42 1.32 8.77 7.04
CA GLU A 42 0.71 8.26 5.81
C GLU A 42 1.35 6.96 5.29
N ASN A 43 2.56 6.60 5.76
CA ASN A 43 3.31 5.42 5.30
C ASN A 43 3.63 4.45 6.45
N PRO A 44 2.69 3.56 6.79
CA PRO A 44 2.93 2.47 7.75
C PRO A 44 4.18 1.67 7.41
N SER A 45 5.00 1.43 8.43
CA SER A 45 6.28 0.73 8.30
C SER A 45 6.11 -0.78 8.08
N ARG A 46 5.09 -1.40 8.70
CA ARG A 46 4.78 -2.81 8.47
C ARG A 46 4.17 -2.98 7.09
N ARG A 47 4.84 -3.73 6.22
CA ARG A 47 4.41 -4.00 4.84
C ARG A 47 4.18 -5.47 4.55
N SER A 48 4.60 -6.34 5.46
CA SER A 48 4.45 -7.78 5.33
C SER A 48 4.27 -8.38 6.69
N VAL A 49 3.59 -9.52 6.71
CA VAL A 49 3.52 -10.43 7.83
C VAL A 49 3.91 -11.82 7.33
N GLU A 50 4.54 -12.60 8.20
CA GLU A 50 4.69 -14.03 7.94
C GLU A 50 3.31 -14.70 7.94
N LEU A 51 3.21 -15.89 7.35
CA LEU A 51 1.96 -16.63 7.35
C LEU A 51 1.47 -16.81 8.81
N PRO A 52 0.29 -16.28 9.19
CA PRO A 52 -0.17 -16.35 10.57
C PRO A 52 -0.31 -17.80 11.05
N GLU A 53 0.03 -18.07 12.31
CA GLU A 53 -0.12 -19.40 12.91
C GLU A 53 -1.60 -19.83 12.85
N GLY A 54 -1.86 -21.00 12.24
CA GLY A 54 -3.20 -21.54 12.06
C GLY A 54 -3.83 -21.30 10.68
N ILE A 55 -3.17 -20.53 9.80
CA ILE A 55 -3.55 -20.43 8.38
C ILE A 55 -2.79 -21.50 7.58
N GLU A 56 -3.52 -22.28 6.79
CA GLU A 56 -2.92 -23.25 5.89
C GLU A 56 -2.06 -22.56 4.83
N GLN A 57 -0.89 -23.15 4.56
CA GLN A 57 -0.04 -22.68 3.48
C GLN A 57 -0.65 -23.10 2.16
N GLY A 58 -1.12 -22.11 1.40
CA GLY A 58 -1.63 -22.26 0.06
C GLY A 58 -0.66 -21.68 -0.96
N VAL A 59 -1.20 -21.20 -2.08
CA VAL A 59 -0.39 -20.60 -3.14
C VAL A 59 -0.23 -19.10 -2.90
N VAL A 60 1.02 -18.66 -2.90
CA VAL A 60 1.37 -17.26 -2.72
C VAL A 60 1.45 -16.57 -4.07
N LEU A 61 0.63 -15.54 -4.26
CA LEU A 61 0.55 -14.77 -5.50
C LEU A 61 0.77 -13.30 -5.26
N GLU A 62 1.48 -12.67 -6.20
CA GLU A 62 1.65 -11.24 -6.29
C GLU A 62 0.64 -10.66 -7.27
N MET A 63 -0.12 -9.65 -6.83
CA MET A 63 -1.23 -9.08 -7.57
C MET A 63 -1.12 -7.55 -7.60
N SER A 64 -1.52 -6.97 -8.73
CA SER A 64 -1.76 -5.54 -8.88
C SER A 64 -2.66 -5.27 -10.08
N SER A 65 -3.12 -4.03 -10.22
CA SER A 65 -3.80 -3.58 -11.44
C SER A 65 -2.95 -3.73 -12.70
N SER A 66 -1.61 -3.74 -12.57
CA SER A 66 -0.68 -3.88 -13.71
C SER A 66 -0.28 -5.33 -14.03
N ILE A 67 -0.33 -6.25 -13.05
CA ILE A 67 -0.08 -7.69 -13.25
C ILE A 67 -1.34 -8.38 -13.80
N GLY A 68 -2.51 -7.80 -13.55
CA GLY A 68 -3.80 -8.32 -13.97
C GLY A 68 -4.48 -9.12 -12.87
N PRO A 69 -5.79 -9.36 -13.00
CA PRO A 69 -6.53 -10.16 -12.03
C PRO A 69 -6.16 -11.65 -12.12
N LEU A 70 -6.42 -12.39 -11.06
CA LEU A 70 -6.34 -13.85 -11.02
C LEU A 70 -7.65 -14.41 -11.57
N TYR A 71 -7.59 -15.04 -12.74
CA TYR A 71 -8.70 -15.80 -13.28
C TYR A 71 -8.61 -17.26 -12.83
N ALA A 72 -9.73 -17.77 -12.34
CA ALA A 72 -9.95 -19.17 -12.03
C ALA A 72 -11.20 -19.66 -12.76
N ASN A 73 -11.31 -20.97 -12.95
CA ASN A 73 -12.51 -21.60 -13.52
C ASN A 73 -13.81 -21.24 -12.76
N THR A 74 -13.70 -20.83 -11.50
CA THR A 74 -14.83 -20.45 -10.63
C THR A 74 -15.05 -18.95 -10.52
N GLY A 75 -14.17 -18.10 -11.08
CA GLY A 75 -14.32 -16.65 -11.00
C GLY A 75 -13.05 -15.85 -11.25
N CYS A 76 -13.06 -14.59 -10.83
CA CYS A 76 -11.99 -13.63 -10.99
C CYS A 76 -11.75 -12.87 -9.68
N LEU A 77 -10.53 -12.95 -9.17
CA LEU A 77 -10.06 -12.19 -8.02
C LEU A 77 -9.21 -11.00 -8.51
N GLN A 78 -9.52 -9.80 -8.04
CA GLN A 78 -8.84 -8.58 -8.47
C GLN A 78 -8.52 -7.61 -7.33
N THR A 79 -7.40 -6.91 -7.44
CA THR A 79 -7.04 -5.84 -6.49
C THR A 79 -7.79 -4.55 -6.85
N LYS A 80 -8.46 -3.93 -5.88
CA LYS A 80 -9.21 -2.68 -6.08
C LYS A 80 -8.49 -1.43 -5.58
N GLY A 81 -7.70 -1.58 -4.53
CA GLY A 81 -7.02 -0.46 -3.91
C GLY A 81 -6.23 -0.87 -2.69
N LEU A 82 -5.41 0.06 -2.23
CA LEU A 82 -4.63 -0.05 -1.01
C LEU A 82 -4.72 1.29 -0.30
N ARG A 83 -5.02 1.28 0.99
CA ARG A 83 -5.08 2.51 1.79
C ARG A 83 -4.44 2.33 3.15
N SER A 84 -3.99 3.44 3.74
CA SER A 84 -3.56 3.47 5.13
C SER A 84 -4.73 3.87 6.02
N GLN A 85 -5.05 3.05 7.02
CA GLN A 85 -6.07 3.35 8.03
C GLN A 85 -5.47 3.07 9.42
N GLY A 86 -5.47 4.06 10.31
CA GLY A 86 -4.95 3.88 11.67
C GLY A 86 -3.46 3.51 11.74
N HIS A 87 -2.66 3.94 10.77
CA HIS A 87 -1.24 3.55 10.60
C HIS A 87 -1.04 2.05 10.31
N GLU A 88 -2.03 1.40 9.71
CA GLU A 88 -1.94 0.06 9.13
C GLU A 88 -2.37 0.08 7.67
N TRP A 89 -1.87 -0.86 6.88
CA TRP A 89 -2.32 -1.04 5.51
C TRP A 89 -3.58 -1.88 5.46
N VAL A 90 -4.56 -1.38 4.70
CA VAL A 90 -5.81 -2.05 4.37
C VAL A 90 -5.84 -2.23 2.85
N GLY A 91 -5.73 -3.48 2.41
CA GLY A 91 -5.89 -3.87 1.00
C GLY A 91 -7.36 -4.12 0.69
N THR A 92 -7.81 -3.70 -0.49
CA THR A 92 -9.17 -3.95 -0.98
C THR A 92 -9.12 -4.93 -2.15
N MET A 93 -9.85 -6.03 -2.02
CA MET A 93 -9.97 -7.10 -3.00
C MET A 93 -11.40 -7.19 -3.52
N GLY A 94 -11.57 -7.49 -4.80
CA GLY A 94 -12.85 -7.81 -5.42
C GLY A 94 -12.87 -9.26 -5.89
N TRP A 95 -13.93 -9.99 -5.57
CA TRP A 95 -14.18 -11.34 -6.06
C TRP A 95 -15.46 -11.35 -6.89
N SER A 96 -15.36 -11.86 -8.12
CA SER A 96 -16.50 -12.06 -9.01
C SER A 96 -16.58 -13.53 -9.40
N ARG A 97 -17.70 -14.20 -9.09
CA ARG A 97 -17.88 -15.60 -9.47
C ARG A 97 -18.06 -15.75 -10.97
N ALA A 98 -17.67 -16.90 -11.50
CA ALA A 98 -17.91 -17.24 -12.89
C ALA A 98 -19.36 -17.73 -13.08
N ASP A 99 -19.96 -17.35 -14.19
CA ASP A 99 -21.18 -17.95 -14.67
C ASP A 99 -20.92 -19.43 -15.00
N PRO A 100 -21.69 -20.38 -14.45
CA PRO A 100 -21.56 -21.79 -14.80
C PRO A 100 -21.75 -22.09 -16.30
N GLU A 101 -22.54 -21.29 -17.02
CA GLU A 101 -22.84 -21.50 -18.43
C GLU A 101 -21.78 -20.90 -19.36
N THR A 102 -21.24 -19.73 -19.01
CA THR A 102 -20.29 -19.01 -19.87
C THR A 102 -18.83 -19.15 -19.45
N GLY A 103 -18.57 -19.61 -18.22
CA GLY A 103 -17.24 -19.69 -17.61
C GLY A 103 -16.58 -18.33 -17.40
N ARG A 104 -17.32 -17.22 -17.61
CA ARG A 104 -16.80 -15.86 -17.46
C ARG A 104 -17.27 -15.27 -16.13
N PRO A 105 -16.51 -14.34 -15.53
CA PRO A 105 -16.96 -13.60 -14.36
C PRO A 105 -18.31 -12.93 -14.65
N ALA A 106 -19.34 -13.34 -13.92
CA ALA A 106 -20.70 -12.83 -14.05
C ALA A 106 -21.35 -12.78 -12.67
N GLY A 107 -21.96 -11.64 -12.34
CA GLY A 107 -22.57 -11.40 -11.04
C GLY A 107 -22.08 -10.12 -10.39
N GLU A 108 -22.60 -9.84 -9.20
CA GLU A 108 -22.12 -8.75 -8.37
C GLU A 108 -20.74 -9.08 -7.83
N GLU A 109 -19.86 -8.09 -7.85
CA GLU A 109 -18.52 -8.23 -7.28
C GLU A 109 -18.57 -8.01 -5.78
N GLU A 110 -18.14 -9.03 -5.04
CA GLU A 110 -17.99 -8.95 -3.59
C GLU A 110 -16.67 -8.23 -3.26
N THR A 111 -16.75 -7.11 -2.55
CA THR A 111 -15.58 -6.32 -2.15
C THR A 111 -15.21 -6.61 -0.70
N PHE A 112 -13.94 -6.93 -0.46
CA PHE A 112 -13.40 -7.26 0.84
C PHE A 112 -12.25 -6.31 1.20
N GLU A 113 -12.23 -5.83 2.44
CA GLU A 113 -11.16 -5.00 2.98
C GLU A 113 -10.40 -5.82 4.03
N LEU A 114 -9.09 -5.96 3.85
CA LEU A 114 -8.24 -6.81 4.70
C LEU A 114 -7.01 -6.05 5.18
N ARG A 115 -6.68 -6.23 6.45
CA ARG A 115 -5.39 -5.87 7.02
C ARG A 115 -4.36 -6.97 6.78
N LEU A 116 -3.09 -6.65 6.99
CA LEU A 116 -2.01 -7.65 6.94
C LEU A 116 -2.29 -8.79 7.93
N GLY A 117 -2.31 -10.02 7.43
CA GLY A 117 -2.57 -11.25 8.18
C GLY A 117 -4.05 -11.61 8.31
N GLU A 118 -4.96 -10.74 7.87
CA GLU A 118 -6.38 -11.08 7.82
C GLU A 118 -6.68 -11.97 6.62
N SER A 119 -7.65 -12.85 6.81
CA SER A 119 -8.16 -13.78 5.80
C SER A 119 -9.65 -13.57 5.60
N PHE A 120 -10.10 -13.73 4.36
CA PHE A 120 -11.51 -13.88 4.04
C PHE A 120 -11.74 -15.16 3.26
N TYR A 121 -12.95 -15.68 3.34
CA TYR A 121 -13.39 -16.80 2.54
C TYR A 121 -14.21 -16.29 1.36
N ALA A 122 -13.75 -16.62 0.15
CA ALA A 122 -14.47 -16.36 -1.09
C ALA A 122 -15.07 -17.68 -1.57
N GLU A 123 -16.41 -17.76 -1.56
CA GLU A 123 -17.10 -18.98 -1.98
C GLU A 123 -16.74 -19.32 -3.44
N GLY A 124 -16.29 -20.56 -3.64
CA GLY A 124 -15.85 -21.07 -4.93
C GLY A 124 -14.40 -20.73 -5.30
N LEU A 125 -13.70 -19.90 -4.50
CA LEU A 125 -12.25 -19.72 -4.61
C LEU A 125 -11.54 -20.42 -3.45
N GLY A 126 -12.04 -20.24 -2.23
CA GLY A 126 -11.41 -20.67 -0.98
C GLY A 126 -10.96 -19.48 -0.12
N THR A 127 -10.00 -19.75 0.77
CA THR A 127 -9.54 -18.76 1.75
C THR A 127 -8.40 -17.94 1.19
N VAL A 128 -8.55 -16.62 1.21
CA VAL A 128 -7.54 -15.67 0.74
C VAL A 128 -7.04 -14.86 1.93
N THR A 129 -5.73 -14.87 2.16
CA THR A 129 -5.06 -14.16 3.25
C THR A 129 -4.12 -13.11 2.70
N LEU A 130 -4.18 -11.88 3.22
CA LEU A 130 -3.29 -10.80 2.80
C LEU A 130 -1.95 -10.90 3.56
N LEU A 131 -0.86 -11.20 2.86
CA LEU A 131 0.46 -11.39 3.49
C LEU A 131 1.35 -10.16 3.40
N ALA A 132 1.38 -9.49 2.25
CA ALA A 132 2.18 -8.29 2.09
C ALA A 132 1.51 -7.28 1.18
N VAL A 133 1.94 -6.03 1.32
CA VAL A 133 1.55 -4.93 0.45
C VAL A 133 2.80 -4.16 0.03
N ASN A 134 2.78 -3.69 -1.20
CA ASN A 134 3.84 -2.86 -1.76
C ASN A 134 3.22 -1.55 -2.24
N PRO A 135 3.06 -0.57 -1.34
CA PRO A 135 2.44 0.71 -1.67
C PRO A 135 3.33 1.49 -2.65
N PRO A 136 2.73 2.31 -3.54
CA PRO A 136 3.49 3.17 -4.43
C PRO A 136 4.38 4.15 -3.64
N PRO A 137 5.45 4.66 -4.28
CA PRO A 137 6.26 5.70 -3.67
C PRO A 137 5.43 6.94 -3.35
N ILE A 138 5.80 7.60 -2.26
CA ILE A 138 5.15 8.72 -1.54
C ILE A 138 4.60 9.88 -2.42
N ARG A 139 4.97 9.98 -3.70
CA ARG A 139 4.58 11.08 -4.60
C ARG A 139 3.37 10.79 -5.48
N THR A 140 2.80 9.60 -5.43
CA THR A 140 1.60 9.26 -6.22
C THR A 140 0.42 9.06 -5.26
N PRO A 141 -0.72 9.76 -5.44
CA PRO A 141 -1.92 9.43 -4.69
C PRO A 141 -2.24 7.94 -4.90
N LEU A 142 -2.69 7.26 -3.85
CA LEU A 142 -3.17 5.87 -3.86
C LEU A 142 -4.44 5.67 -4.72
N SER A 143 -4.70 6.56 -5.68
CA SER A 143 -5.75 6.40 -6.68
C SER A 143 -5.37 5.27 -7.62
N SER A 144 -6.31 4.35 -7.78
CA SER A 144 -6.22 3.01 -8.37
C SER A 144 -5.80 2.91 -9.85
N GLY A 145 -5.06 3.87 -10.40
CA GLY A 145 -4.72 3.94 -11.84
C GLY A 145 -3.22 3.91 -12.17
N ASP A 146 -2.36 4.53 -11.36
CA ASP A 146 -0.98 4.86 -11.79
C ASP A 146 0.09 4.24 -10.89
N LEU A 147 0.05 2.92 -10.75
CA LEU A 147 1.12 2.17 -10.11
C LEU A 147 2.20 1.91 -11.16
N LEU A 148 3.27 2.70 -11.09
CA LEU A 148 4.50 2.50 -11.86
C LEU A 148 5.05 1.09 -11.58
N GLY A 149 4.68 0.12 -12.43
CA GLY A 149 5.25 -1.22 -12.54
C GLY A 149 5.57 -1.95 -11.24
N GLY A 150 4.70 -2.88 -10.82
CA GLY A 150 5.00 -3.79 -9.71
C GLY A 150 3.76 -4.46 -9.13
N TRP A 151 3.96 -5.37 -8.18
CA TRP A 151 2.87 -5.91 -7.36
C TRP A 151 2.47 -4.90 -6.28
N THR A 152 1.22 -4.95 -5.82
CA THR A 152 0.73 -4.14 -4.69
C THR A 152 0.21 -4.97 -3.54
N HIS A 153 -0.25 -6.18 -3.82
CA HIS A 153 -0.72 -7.12 -2.81
C HIS A 153 -0.03 -8.45 -3.04
N ARG A 154 0.43 -9.08 -1.97
CA ARG A 154 0.87 -10.47 -1.95
C ARG A 154 -0.10 -11.24 -1.07
N VAL A 155 -0.75 -12.24 -1.64
CA VAL A 155 -1.80 -13.01 -0.97
C VAL A 155 -1.44 -14.48 -0.93
N ASN A 156 -1.87 -15.16 0.13
CA ASN A 156 -1.89 -16.61 0.23
C ASN A 156 -3.31 -17.11 -0.06
N ILE A 157 -3.45 -18.01 -1.03
CA ILE A 157 -4.74 -18.55 -1.45
C ILE A 157 -4.75 -20.04 -1.16
N VAL A 158 -5.63 -20.45 -0.25
CA VAL A 158 -5.93 -21.86 0.02
C VAL A 158 -7.18 -22.20 -0.78
N PRO A 159 -7.04 -22.88 -1.93
CA PRO A 159 -8.14 -23.08 -2.85
C PRO A 159 -9.13 -24.12 -2.32
N GLU A 160 -10.39 -24.00 -2.72
CA GLU A 160 -11.31 -25.11 -2.60
C GLU A 160 -10.94 -26.27 -3.55
N PRO A 161 -11.27 -27.53 -3.19
CA PRO A 161 -11.07 -28.65 -4.08
C PRO A 161 -11.74 -28.45 -5.45
N GLY A 162 -10.97 -28.55 -6.54
CA GLY A 162 -11.47 -28.40 -7.91
C GLY A 162 -11.36 -26.98 -8.50
N VAL A 163 -10.85 -26.01 -7.74
CA VAL A 163 -10.49 -24.69 -8.27
C VAL A 163 -9.19 -24.81 -9.06
N VAL A 164 -9.22 -24.33 -10.30
CA VAL A 164 -8.08 -24.35 -11.21
C VAL A 164 -7.87 -22.94 -11.78
N PRO A 165 -6.70 -22.33 -11.55
CA PRO A 165 -6.38 -21.05 -12.15
C PRO A 165 -6.20 -21.17 -13.68
N GLU A 166 -6.46 -20.08 -14.37
CA GLU A 166 -6.15 -19.94 -15.79
C GLU A 166 -4.66 -19.60 -16.00
N GLU A 167 -4.16 -19.79 -17.23
CA GLU A 167 -2.82 -19.35 -17.61
C GLU A 167 -2.73 -17.81 -17.56
N PRO A 168 -1.61 -17.21 -17.10
CA PRO A 168 -0.32 -17.84 -16.77
C PRO A 168 -0.21 -18.35 -15.32
N TYR A 169 -1.21 -18.10 -14.48
CA TYR A 169 -1.17 -18.47 -13.05
C TYR A 169 -1.14 -19.98 -12.84
N ARG A 170 -1.77 -20.74 -13.74
CA ARG A 170 -1.69 -22.21 -13.74
C ARG A 170 -0.26 -22.74 -13.71
N ARG A 171 0.68 -22.14 -14.45
CA ARG A 171 2.09 -22.55 -14.44
C ARG A 171 2.76 -22.29 -13.09
N LEU A 172 2.55 -21.09 -12.54
CA LEU A 172 3.06 -20.73 -11.20
C LEU A 172 2.49 -21.66 -10.11
N TRP A 173 1.24 -22.08 -10.27
CA TRP A 173 0.56 -22.99 -9.36
C TRP A 173 1.13 -24.41 -9.39
N HIS A 174 1.45 -24.95 -10.56
CA HIS A 174 2.05 -26.28 -10.67
C HIS A 174 3.49 -26.32 -10.14
N GLU A 175 4.29 -25.28 -10.39
CA GLU A 175 5.67 -25.20 -9.88
C GLU A 175 5.74 -25.16 -8.34
N LEU A 176 4.71 -24.62 -7.67
CA LEU A 176 4.68 -24.47 -6.21
C LEU A 176 4.08 -25.67 -5.47
N LEU A 177 3.36 -26.56 -6.16
CA LEU A 177 2.73 -27.75 -5.56
C LEU A 177 3.53 -29.05 -5.78
N GLU A 178 4.63 -29.02 -6.54
CA GLU A 178 5.51 -30.18 -6.79
C GLU A 178 6.71 -30.30 -5.82
N VAL A 179 6.66 -29.70 -4.63
CA VAL A 179 7.71 -29.80 -3.59
C VAL A 179 7.27 -30.65 -2.40
#